data_AF-A0A842W2K1-F1
#
_entry.id   AF-A0A842W2K1-F1
#
_cell.length_a   1.000
_cell.length_b   1.000
_cell.length_c   1.000
_cell.angle_alpha   90.00
_cell.angle_beta   90.00
_cell.angle_gamma   90.00
#
_symmetry.space_group_name_H-M   'P 1'
#
loop_
_entity.id
_entity.type
_entity.pdbx_description
1 polymer ?
#
loop_
_entity_poly.entity_id
_entity_poly.type
_entity_poly.pdbx_seq_one_letter_code
_entity_poly.pdbx_strand_id
1 'polypeptide(L)'
;MQKYIVFLCSKCHQYTYAKVDQKGKKCPRCRRFHKVTDVKGTVVEGCTKAMRLVKKKQNEKFHSKTKDFKSTTPEITFKQKQQIFRVQSNSYKPIITKKNAQNEEEINQFINRILYFQRNEHIHKNDGFPHYIFDMISTELGMSKNVEKRLVKTLRDRGILISLPSGNFYLTSKDKR
;
A
#
# COMPACT_ATOMS: atom_id res chain seq x y z
N MET A 1 -15.01 21.92 -20.88
CA MET A 1 -14.22 20.98 -20.04
C MET A 1 -14.54 21.24 -18.56
N GLN A 2 -14.70 20.21 -17.74
CA GLN A 2 -15.10 20.40 -16.32
C GLN A 2 -13.92 20.85 -15.44
N LYS A 3 -14.15 21.86 -14.60
CA LYS A 3 -13.15 22.43 -13.69
C LYS A 3 -13.11 21.66 -12.36
N TYR A 4 -11.90 21.46 -11.86
CA TYR A 4 -11.63 20.80 -10.59
C TYR A 4 -10.73 21.67 -9.71
N ILE A 5 -10.97 21.68 -8.41
CA ILE A 5 -10.10 22.31 -7.41
C ILE A 5 -9.28 21.25 -6.69
N VAL A 6 -7.96 21.46 -6.64
CA VAL A 6 -7.00 20.63 -5.90
C VAL A 6 -6.61 21.36 -4.64
N PHE A 7 -6.92 20.78 -3.48
CA PHE A 7 -6.74 21.41 -2.18
C PHE A 7 -6.16 20.45 -1.15
N LEU A 8 -5.63 21.01 -0.07
CA LEU A 8 -5.07 20.26 1.05
C LEU A 8 -6.17 19.95 2.07
N CYS A 9 -6.30 18.69 2.48
CA CYS A 9 -7.19 18.33 3.58
C CYS A 9 -6.71 18.97 4.90
N SER A 10 -7.55 19.72 5.59
CA SER A 10 -7.22 20.36 6.87
C SER A 10 -6.96 19.39 8.03
N LYS A 11 -7.43 18.13 7.95
CA LYS A 11 -7.23 17.13 9.01
C LYS A 11 -5.99 16.27 8.79
N CYS A 12 -5.86 15.63 7.63
CA CYS A 12 -4.73 14.71 7.35
C CYS A 12 -3.63 15.32 6.50
N HIS A 13 -3.80 16.57 6.07
CA HIS A 13 -2.84 17.29 5.24
C HIS A 13 -2.42 16.52 3.98
N GLN A 14 -3.31 15.69 3.44
CA GLN A 14 -3.14 15.03 2.15
C GLN A 14 -3.87 15.84 1.08
N TYR A 15 -3.27 15.97 -0.10
CA TYR A 15 -3.91 16.63 -1.23
C TYR A 15 -5.05 15.76 -1.77
N THR A 16 -6.14 16.40 -2.14
CA THR A 16 -7.27 15.78 -2.81
C THR A 16 -7.84 16.74 -3.84
N TYR A 17 -8.83 16.29 -4.61
CA TYR A 17 -9.46 17.09 -5.63
C TYR A 17 -10.98 16.93 -5.64
N ALA A 18 -11.62 17.95 -6.16
CA ALA A 18 -13.06 18.16 -6.12
C ALA A 18 -13.50 18.82 -7.43
N LYS A 19 -14.70 18.53 -7.93
CA LYS A 19 -15.29 19.40 -8.96
C LYS A 19 -15.60 20.76 -8.33
N VAL A 20 -15.51 21.85 -9.08
CA VAL A 20 -15.78 23.19 -8.54
C VAL A 20 -17.28 23.40 -8.26
N ASP A 21 -18.14 22.69 -9.00
CA ASP A 21 -19.61 22.77 -8.93
C ASP A 21 -20.24 21.90 -7.81
N GLN A 22 -19.49 20.99 -7.19
CA GLN A 22 -20.03 20.13 -6.13
C GLN A 22 -20.06 20.87 -4.78
N LYS A 23 -21.09 20.65 -3.97
CA LYS A 23 -21.26 21.31 -2.66
C LYS A 23 -20.12 21.02 -1.68
N GLY A 24 -19.60 19.80 -1.70
CA GLY A 24 -18.58 19.37 -0.76
C GLY A 24 -17.88 18.09 -1.18
N LYS A 25 -16.74 17.82 -0.56
CA LYS A 25 -15.93 16.62 -0.77
C LYS A 25 -15.57 16.00 0.56
N LYS A 26 -15.90 14.72 0.73
CA LYS A 26 -15.35 13.90 1.81
C LYS A 26 -13.93 13.47 1.45
N CYS A 27 -12.98 13.74 2.35
CA CYS A 27 -11.61 13.29 2.23
C CYS A 27 -11.59 11.75 2.19
N PRO A 28 -10.96 11.13 1.18
CA PRO A 28 -10.93 9.68 1.06
C PRO A 28 -10.11 9.01 2.16
N ARG A 29 -9.14 9.73 2.76
CA ARG A 29 -8.25 9.19 3.81
C ARG A 29 -8.87 9.33 5.20
N CYS A 30 -9.14 10.55 5.65
CA CYS A 30 -9.57 10.80 7.03
C CYS A 30 -11.07 11.02 7.21
N ARG A 31 -11.85 10.86 6.13
CA ARG A 31 -13.30 11.02 6.10
C ARG A 31 -13.83 12.41 6.50
N ARG A 32 -12.96 13.41 6.72
CA ARG A 32 -13.35 14.80 6.97
C ARG A 32 -14.11 15.35 5.76
N PHE A 33 -15.24 16.01 6.02
CA PHE A 33 -16.00 16.70 4.99
C PHE A 33 -15.45 18.12 4.79
N HIS A 34 -15.27 18.52 3.53
CA HIS A 34 -14.83 19.84 3.12
C HIS A 34 -15.90 20.48 2.24
N LYS A 35 -16.35 21.69 2.58
CA LYS A 35 -17.16 22.50 1.66
C LYS A 35 -16.26 23.03 0.56
N VAL A 36 -16.66 22.84 -0.70
CA VAL A 36 -15.80 23.21 -1.85
C VAL A 36 -15.66 24.72 -1.99
N THR A 37 -16.67 25.48 -1.56
CA THR A 37 -16.64 26.94 -1.51
C THR A 37 -15.58 27.50 -0.57
N ASP A 38 -15.22 26.74 0.47
CA ASP A 38 -14.41 27.23 1.59
C ASP A 38 -12.95 26.79 1.49
N VAL A 39 -12.61 25.90 0.54
CA VAL A 39 -11.25 25.37 0.41
C VAL A 39 -10.39 26.25 -0.49
N LYS A 40 -9.21 26.61 -0.01
CA LYS A 40 -8.17 27.27 -0.80
C LYS A 40 -7.38 26.22 -1.58
N GLY A 41 -7.26 26.38 -2.90
CA GLY A 41 -6.65 25.38 -3.75
C GLY A 41 -6.37 25.86 -5.17
N THR A 42 -5.75 25.00 -5.97
CA THR A 42 -5.45 25.27 -7.38
C THR A 42 -6.55 24.72 -8.25
N VAL A 43 -7.18 25.57 -9.07
CA VAL A 43 -8.19 25.14 -10.05
C VAL A 43 -7.50 24.66 -11.32
N VAL A 44 -7.92 23.52 -11.85
CA VAL A 44 -7.42 22.92 -13.09
C VAL A 44 -8.56 22.38 -13.94
N GLU A 45 -8.33 22.31 -15.25
CA GLU A 45 -9.33 21.83 -16.20
C GLU A 45 -9.11 20.35 -16.53
N GLY A 46 -10.12 19.53 -16.28
CA GLY A 46 -10.09 18.10 -16.54
C GLY A 46 -9.60 17.25 -15.35
N CYS A 47 -10.27 16.11 -15.16
CA CYS A 47 -10.01 15.18 -14.06
C CYS A 47 -8.56 14.66 -14.07
N THR A 48 -8.04 14.32 -15.25
CA THR A 48 -6.66 13.80 -15.40
C THR A 48 -5.62 14.81 -14.93
N LYS A 49 -5.79 16.10 -15.24
CA LYS A 49 -4.89 17.17 -14.77
C LYS A 49 -4.98 17.32 -13.25
N ALA A 50 -6.18 17.25 -12.66
CA ALA A 50 -6.38 17.28 -11.21
C ALA A 50 -5.69 16.11 -10.49
N MET A 51 -5.84 14.89 -11.01
CA MET A 51 -5.18 13.71 -10.46
C MET A 51 -3.66 13.81 -10.56
N ARG A 52 -3.11 14.21 -11.72
CA ARG A 52 -1.66 14.42 -11.89
C ARG A 52 -1.13 15.47 -10.93
N LEU A 53 -1.86 16.57 -10.73
CA LEU A 53 -1.46 17.63 -9.81
C LEU A 53 -1.49 17.16 -8.34
N VAL A 54 -2.47 16.36 -7.94
CA VAL A 54 -2.49 15.75 -6.59
C VAL A 54 -1.28 14.85 -6.38
N LYS A 55 -0.95 13.97 -7.34
CA LYS A 55 0.24 13.12 -7.27
C LYS A 55 1.52 13.96 -7.16
N LYS A 56 1.67 14.97 -8.01
CA LYS A 56 2.82 15.88 -7.98
C LYS A 56 2.97 16.56 -6.60
N LYS A 57 1.90 17.17 -6.09
CA LYS A 57 1.94 17.88 -4.79
C LYS A 57 2.15 16.94 -3.59
N GLN A 58 1.69 15.70 -3.67
CA GLN A 58 1.98 14.68 -2.64
C GLN A 58 3.46 14.28 -2.65
N ASN A 59 4.04 14.09 -3.83
CA ASN A 59 5.47 13.79 -3.99
C ASN A 59 6.34 14.97 -3.53
N GLU A 60 6.00 16.20 -3.90
CA GLU A 60 6.70 17.41 -3.43
C GLU A 60 6.65 17.52 -1.91
N LYS A 61 5.52 17.19 -1.29
CA LYS A 61 5.41 17.20 0.17
C LYS A 61 6.29 16.14 0.83
N PHE A 62 6.41 14.96 0.22
CA PHE A 62 7.34 13.92 0.64
C PHE A 62 8.79 14.41 0.54
N HIS A 63 9.17 15.03 -0.58
CA HIS A 63 10.51 15.58 -0.79
C HIS A 63 10.82 16.84 0.04
N SER A 64 9.81 17.62 0.42
CA SER A 64 9.99 18.79 1.29
C SER A 64 10.31 18.39 2.73
N LYS A 65 9.83 17.23 3.20
CA LYS A 65 10.20 16.67 4.51
C LYS A 65 11.61 16.09 4.54
N THR A 66 12.18 15.76 3.38
CA THR A 66 13.57 15.30 3.28
C THR A 66 14.58 16.44 3.12
N LYS A 67 14.14 17.70 3.01
CA LYS A 67 15.06 18.85 2.92
C LYS A 67 15.73 19.23 4.25
N ASP A 68 15.27 18.68 5.37
CA ASP A 68 15.99 18.77 6.66
C ASP A 68 17.10 17.70 6.78
N PHE A 69 17.24 16.83 5.76
CA PHE A 69 18.42 15.98 5.59
C PHE A 69 19.21 16.50 4.39
N LYS A 70 20.19 17.38 4.66
CA LYS A 70 21.37 17.47 3.80
C LYS A 70 21.94 16.06 3.69
N SER A 71 21.93 15.49 2.49
CA SER A 71 23.14 15.17 1.74
C SER A 71 22.84 14.19 0.61
N THR A 72 23.49 14.46 -0.51
CA THR A 72 23.86 13.52 -1.58
C THR A 72 22.73 12.84 -2.32
N THR A 73 22.47 13.39 -3.51
CA THR A 73 22.20 12.58 -4.70
C THR A 73 23.14 11.38 -4.75
N PRO A 74 22.63 10.24 -5.22
CA PRO A 74 23.32 9.63 -6.34
C PRO A 74 22.34 9.42 -7.49
N GLU A 75 22.75 9.91 -8.66
CA GLU A 75 22.42 9.22 -9.91
C GLU A 75 22.73 7.74 -9.71
N ILE A 76 21.72 6.88 -9.81
CA ILE A 76 21.96 5.45 -10.00
C ILE A 76 21.42 5.12 -11.38
N THR A 77 22.35 5.16 -12.31
CA THR A 77 22.30 4.55 -13.63
C THR A 77 21.89 3.09 -13.47
N PHE A 78 20.92 2.66 -14.26
CA PHE A 78 20.57 1.25 -14.45
C PHE A 78 21.84 0.46 -14.81
N LYS A 79 22.35 -0.35 -13.88
CA LYS A 79 23.14 -1.52 -14.22
C LYS A 79 22.62 -2.70 -13.42
N GLN A 80 21.92 -3.58 -14.12
CA GLN A 80 21.65 -4.95 -13.69
C GLN A 80 22.96 -5.58 -13.23
N LYS A 81 23.09 -5.84 -11.93
CA LYS A 81 23.89 -6.95 -11.44
C LYS A 81 23.01 -7.71 -10.46
N GLN A 82 22.56 -8.87 -10.90
CA GLN A 82 22.02 -9.92 -10.05
C GLN A 82 23.09 -10.23 -8.99
N GLN A 83 22.87 -9.78 -7.76
CA GLN A 83 23.54 -10.35 -6.61
C GLN A 83 22.51 -11.16 -5.84
N ILE A 84 22.56 -12.45 -6.11
CA ILE A 84 21.91 -13.50 -5.33
C ILE A 84 22.51 -13.42 -3.92
N PHE A 85 21.86 -12.72 -3.01
CA PHE A 85 22.18 -12.83 -1.59
C PHE A 85 21.62 -14.17 -1.10
N ARG A 86 22.52 -15.13 -0.90
CA ARG A 86 22.24 -16.39 -0.18
C ARG A 86 21.79 -16.04 1.23
N VAL A 87 20.49 -16.06 1.46
CA VAL A 87 19.91 -16.12 2.81
C VAL A 87 20.20 -17.53 3.32
N GLN A 88 20.93 -17.65 4.43
CA GLN A 88 21.14 -18.92 5.12
C GLN A 88 19.78 -19.49 5.52
N SER A 89 19.37 -20.56 4.84
CA SER A 89 18.17 -21.31 5.14
C SER A 89 18.43 -22.15 6.40
N ASN A 90 17.89 -21.72 7.54
CA ASN A 90 17.69 -22.66 8.64
C ASN A 90 16.69 -23.71 8.18
N SER A 91 17.19 -24.95 8.14
CA SER A 91 16.54 -26.17 7.67
C SER A 91 15.19 -26.39 8.35
N TYR A 92 14.12 -25.98 7.68
CA TYR A 92 12.82 -26.64 7.82
C TYR A 92 12.96 -28.04 7.24
N LYS A 93 12.65 -29.09 8.02
CA LYS A 93 12.35 -30.42 7.48
C LYS A 93 10.84 -30.55 7.39
N PRO A 94 10.20 -30.29 6.23
CA PRO A 94 8.81 -30.65 6.06
C PRO A 94 8.72 -32.16 5.77
N ILE A 95 7.71 -32.80 6.35
CA ILE A 95 7.26 -34.12 5.93
C ILE A 95 6.57 -33.90 4.57
N ILE A 96 7.33 -34.07 3.49
CA ILE A 96 6.90 -33.77 2.12
C ILE A 96 6.03 -34.91 1.61
N THR A 97 4.73 -34.66 1.47
CA THR A 97 3.91 -35.29 0.42
C THR A 97 3.87 -34.33 -0.78
N LYS A 98 4.16 -34.84 -1.98
CA LYS A 98 4.47 -34.08 -3.21
C LYS A 98 3.42 -33.02 -3.67
N LYS A 99 2.21 -32.99 -3.09
CA LYS A 99 1.20 -31.93 -3.34
C LYS A 99 1.39 -30.66 -2.49
N ASN A 100 2.23 -30.70 -1.45
CA ASN A 100 2.39 -29.59 -0.50
C ASN A 100 3.50 -28.60 -0.86
N ALA A 101 4.51 -29.01 -1.63
CA ALA A 101 5.67 -28.15 -1.95
C ALA A 101 5.28 -26.93 -2.81
N GLN A 102 4.39 -27.14 -3.80
CA GLN A 102 3.90 -26.06 -4.67
C GLN A 102 3.02 -25.06 -3.89
N ASN A 103 2.25 -25.54 -2.92
CA ASN A 103 1.45 -24.68 -2.04
C ASN A 103 2.33 -23.83 -1.10
N GLU A 104 3.47 -24.34 -0.64
CA GLU A 104 4.36 -23.57 0.25
C GLU A 104 5.08 -22.44 -0.47
N GLU A 105 5.49 -22.65 -1.72
CA GLU A 105 6.10 -21.59 -2.53
C GLU A 105 5.11 -20.46 -2.82
N GLU A 106 3.86 -20.78 -3.17
CA GLU A 106 2.79 -19.80 -3.33
C GLU A 106 2.51 -19.03 -2.02
N ILE A 107 2.47 -19.73 -0.89
CA ILE A 107 2.32 -19.11 0.44
C ILE A 107 3.48 -18.14 0.72
N ASN A 108 4.71 -18.56 0.47
CA ASN A 108 5.89 -17.75 0.74
C ASN A 108 5.95 -16.51 -0.17
N GLN A 109 5.63 -16.66 -1.45
CA GLN A 109 5.52 -15.52 -2.38
C GLN A 109 4.44 -14.53 -1.94
N PHE A 110 3.27 -15.04 -1.52
CA PHE A 110 2.18 -14.21 -1.03
C PHE A 110 2.55 -13.47 0.26
N ILE A 111 3.16 -14.14 1.24
CA ILE A 111 3.66 -13.54 2.48
C ILE A 111 4.72 -12.46 2.18
N ASN A 112 5.71 -12.77 1.34
CA ASN A 112 6.77 -11.82 0.98
C ASN A 112 6.20 -10.56 0.35
N ARG A 113 5.14 -10.70 -0.46
CA ARG A 113 4.48 -9.55 -1.06
C ARG A 113 3.71 -8.74 -0.04
N ILE A 114 2.98 -9.37 0.88
CA ILE A 114 2.30 -8.66 1.98
C ILE A 114 3.32 -7.91 2.84
N LEU A 115 4.46 -8.52 3.19
CA LEU A 115 5.52 -7.87 3.94
C LEU A 115 6.12 -6.67 3.21
N TYR A 116 6.28 -6.77 1.88
CA TYR A 116 6.69 -5.65 1.05
C TYR A 116 5.69 -4.49 1.14
N PHE A 117 4.39 -4.75 1.03
CA PHE A 117 3.34 -3.73 1.17
C PHE A 117 3.36 -3.10 2.57
N GLN A 118 3.49 -3.91 3.61
CA GLN A 118 3.54 -3.44 4.99
C GLN A 118 4.76 -2.55 5.28
N ARG A 119 5.92 -2.85 4.68
CA ARG A 119 7.16 -2.08 4.86
C ARG A 119 7.20 -0.79 4.02
N ASN A 120 6.69 -0.83 2.79
CA ASN A 120 6.88 0.26 1.83
C ASN A 120 5.69 1.23 1.71
N GLU A 121 4.46 0.82 2.03
CA GLU A 121 3.28 1.69 1.79
C GLU A 121 2.83 2.55 2.99
N HIS A 122 3.68 2.76 4.01
CA HIS A 122 3.28 3.49 5.23
C HIS A 122 1.95 2.96 5.82
N ILE A 123 1.73 1.65 5.72
CA ILE A 123 0.62 1.00 6.42
C ILE A 123 0.92 1.18 7.90
N HIS A 124 0.13 2.02 8.57
CA HIS A 124 0.37 2.36 9.97
C HIS A 124 0.50 1.06 10.76
N LYS A 125 1.63 0.90 11.47
CA LYS A 125 1.96 -0.30 12.28
C LYS A 125 0.81 -0.77 13.18
N ASN A 126 -0.13 0.13 13.50
CA ASN A 126 -1.24 -0.11 14.43
C ASN A 126 -2.61 -0.28 13.74
N ASP A 127 -2.76 0.11 12.46
CA ASP A 127 -4.07 0.05 11.78
C ASP A 127 -4.22 -1.18 10.89
N GLY A 128 -3.14 -1.92 10.66
CA GLY A 128 -3.12 -3.03 9.71
C GLY A 128 -3.36 -2.57 8.27
N PHE A 129 -3.47 -3.53 7.36
CA PHE A 129 -3.72 -3.32 5.96
C PHE A 129 -5.12 -3.80 5.54
N PRO A 130 -5.77 -3.10 4.61
CA PRO A 130 -7.14 -3.41 4.18
C PRO A 130 -7.19 -4.63 3.24
N HIS A 131 -8.37 -5.25 3.13
CA HIS A 131 -8.59 -6.44 2.29
C HIS A 131 -8.15 -6.27 0.84
N TYR A 132 -8.33 -5.07 0.26
CA TYR A 132 -7.99 -4.84 -1.16
C TYR A 132 -6.51 -5.10 -1.47
N ILE A 133 -5.62 -5.13 -0.47
CA ILE A 133 -4.22 -5.53 -0.65
C ILE A 133 -4.13 -6.98 -1.14
N PHE A 134 -4.97 -7.89 -0.64
CA PHE A 134 -4.98 -9.28 -1.10
C PHE A 134 -5.40 -9.39 -2.57
N ASP A 135 -6.41 -8.65 -2.98
CA ASP A 135 -6.86 -8.59 -4.38
C ASP A 135 -5.76 -8.06 -5.32
N MET A 136 -4.97 -7.07 -4.86
CA MET A 136 -3.84 -6.55 -5.64
C MET A 136 -2.72 -7.59 -5.74
N ILE A 137 -2.36 -8.23 -4.63
CA ILE A 137 -1.30 -9.25 -4.61
C ILE A 137 -1.69 -10.46 -5.46
N SER A 138 -2.94 -10.92 -5.38
CA SER A 138 -3.42 -12.04 -6.19
C SER A 138 -3.40 -11.70 -7.67
N THR A 139 -3.79 -10.48 -8.05
CA THR A 139 -3.70 -9.98 -9.43
C THR A 139 -2.24 -9.91 -9.92
N GLU A 140 -1.31 -9.39 -9.10
CA GLU A 140 0.11 -9.31 -9.46
C GLU A 140 0.77 -10.68 -9.62
N LEU A 141 0.37 -11.66 -8.80
CA LEU A 141 0.89 -13.03 -8.86
C LEU A 141 0.12 -13.92 -9.84
N GLY A 142 -0.87 -13.39 -10.58
CA GLY A 142 -1.69 -14.16 -11.52
C GLY A 142 -2.55 -15.25 -10.85
N MET A 143 -2.87 -15.09 -9.56
CA MET A 143 -3.62 -16.07 -8.77
C MET A 143 -5.13 -15.89 -8.96
N SER A 144 -5.87 -17.00 -8.98
CA SER A 144 -7.34 -16.96 -8.96
C SER A 144 -7.88 -16.53 -7.59
N LYS A 145 -9.08 -15.94 -7.55
CA LYS A 145 -9.76 -15.59 -6.29
C LYS A 145 -9.96 -16.77 -5.33
N ASN A 146 -10.06 -17.99 -5.87
CA ASN A 146 -10.20 -19.20 -5.06
C ASN A 146 -8.88 -19.55 -4.33
N VAL A 147 -7.74 -19.31 -5.00
CA VAL A 147 -6.41 -19.48 -4.41
C VAL A 147 -6.17 -18.40 -3.36
N GLU A 148 -6.47 -17.13 -3.65
CA GLU A 148 -6.38 -16.04 -2.69
C GLU A 148 -7.18 -16.33 -1.40
N LYS A 149 -8.45 -16.71 -1.52
CA LYS A 149 -9.30 -17.06 -0.37
C LYS A 149 -8.69 -18.19 0.46
N ARG A 150 -8.13 -19.21 -0.21
CA ARG A 150 -7.46 -20.33 0.45
C ARG A 150 -6.22 -19.86 1.20
N LEU A 151 -5.38 -19.04 0.58
CA LEU A 151 -4.17 -18.50 1.19
C LEU A 151 -4.48 -17.62 2.41
N VAL A 152 -5.43 -16.69 2.27
CA VAL A 152 -5.87 -15.82 3.38
C VAL A 152 -6.46 -16.65 4.53
N LYS A 153 -7.21 -17.72 4.24
CA LYS A 153 -7.69 -18.66 5.26
C LYS A 153 -6.51 -19.38 5.94
N THR A 154 -5.62 -19.99 5.18
CA THR A 154 -4.44 -20.70 5.70
C THR A 154 -3.57 -19.81 6.58
N LEU A 155 -3.35 -18.55 6.19
CA LEU A 155 -2.55 -17.61 6.99
C LEU A 155 -3.24 -17.21 8.31
N ARG A 156 -4.57 -17.11 8.31
CA ARG A 156 -5.35 -16.90 9.54
C ARG A 156 -5.31 -18.11 10.46
N ASP A 157 -5.52 -19.30 9.89
CA ASP A 157 -5.50 -20.56 10.63
C ASP A 157 -4.12 -20.81 11.27
N ARG A 158 -3.04 -20.37 10.59
CA ARG A 158 -1.66 -20.42 11.11
C ARG A 158 -1.31 -19.29 12.10
N GLY A 159 -2.21 -18.36 12.39
CA GLY A 159 -1.94 -17.21 13.27
C GLY A 159 -0.92 -16.20 12.69
N ILE A 160 -0.57 -16.34 11.42
CA ILE A 160 0.33 -15.42 10.71
C ILE A 160 -0.41 -14.15 10.35
N LEU A 161 -1.72 -14.25 10.05
CA LEU A 161 -2.58 -13.13 9.70
C LEU A 161 -3.66 -12.93 10.78
N ILE A 162 -3.71 -11.76 11.40
CA ILE A 162 -4.72 -11.38 12.39
C ILE A 162 -5.72 -10.41 11.76
N SER A 163 -7.01 -10.67 11.94
CA SER A 163 -8.07 -9.71 11.66
C SER A 163 -8.23 -8.73 12.83
N LEU A 164 -8.26 -7.44 12.54
CA LEU A 164 -8.54 -6.38 13.50
C LEU A 164 -10.04 -6.07 13.55
N PRO A 165 -10.57 -5.52 14.66
CA PRO A 165 -11.96 -5.09 14.76
C PRO A 165 -12.39 -4.07 13.69
N SER A 166 -11.42 -3.33 13.13
CA SER A 166 -11.62 -2.38 12.03
C SER A 166 -11.88 -3.02 10.67
N GLY A 167 -11.75 -4.35 10.54
CA GLY A 167 -11.81 -5.08 9.26
C GLY A 167 -10.50 -5.08 8.47
N ASN A 168 -9.44 -4.48 9.03
CA ASN A 168 -8.08 -4.57 8.48
C ASN A 168 -7.37 -5.83 9.01
N PHE A 169 -6.22 -6.14 8.41
CA PHE A 169 -5.41 -7.31 8.72
C PHE A 169 -4.00 -6.90 9.12
N TYR A 170 -3.34 -7.71 9.94
CA TYR A 170 -1.96 -7.50 10.32
C TYR A 170 -1.19 -8.81 10.26
N LEU A 171 0.02 -8.79 9.68
CA LEU A 171 0.92 -9.93 9.76
C LEU A 171 1.61 -9.95 11.10
N THR A 172 1.44 -11.03 11.85
CA THR A 172 2.15 -11.21 13.12
C THR A 172 3.60 -11.53 12.83
N SER A 173 4.50 -10.90 13.59
CA SER A 173 5.90 -11.30 13.67
C SER A 173 6.13 -12.37 14.75
N LYS A 174 5.05 -12.95 15.31
CA LYS A 174 5.16 -13.83 16.46
C LYS A 174 5.41 -15.26 16.00
N ASP A 175 6.70 -15.58 15.85
CA ASP A 175 7.24 -16.76 16.52
C ASP A 175 6.99 -16.56 18.03
N LYS A 176 5.90 -17.13 18.54
CA LYS A 176 5.88 -17.48 19.95
C LYS A 176 6.66 -18.79 20.04
N ARG A 177 7.86 -18.66 20.61
CA ARG A 177 8.73 -19.73 21.10
C ARG A 177 7.95 -20.91 21.66
#